data_AF-A0A498CHK0-F1
#
_entry.id   AF-A0A498CHK0-F1
#
_cell.length_a   1.000
_cell.length_b   1.000
_cell.length_c   1.000
_cell.angle_alpha   90.00
_cell.angle_beta   90.00
_cell.angle_gamma   90.00
#
_symmetry.space_group_name_H-M   'P 1'
#
loop_
_entity.id
_entity.type
_entity.pdbx_description
1 polymer ?
#
loop_
_entity_poly.entity_id
_entity_poly.type
_entity_poly.pdbx_seq_one_letter_code
_entity_poly.pdbx_strand_id
1 'polypeptide(L)'
;METDSTPDSSSPWYRRWRTDSTLYITGAALMLIGFFGPMMQWGKWGKWGQVVVFAGVVFMGAGLLVRLVPAFRRAWKSVVVRRLVFLGHIGVLVLAAMYARNLMTSATGLPGQDFTLGTSALSLLLYPFAWLWVFVVVAGLGVMIWQVVVFARMILHSVLKVVPSAIVRRWAQHAAKGMHRNFAHLLGGFGILLGLALPHDHLRVYQPAVEGLARWAAFYGDYQAVTRYPGIAPGTRVLLHANGVYSTATVQPDRSIRIDVGMWKAPPAVRAE
;
A
#
# COMPACT_ATOMS: atom_id res chain seq x y z
N MET A 1 -21.96 38.40 -24.43
CA MET A 1 -20.91 37.78 -25.26
C MET A 1 -19.60 37.94 -24.51
N GLU A 2 -19.31 37.04 -23.57
CA GLU A 2 -17.95 36.89 -23.03
C GLU A 2 -17.18 36.10 -24.08
N THR A 3 -16.21 36.75 -24.72
CA THR A 3 -15.27 36.10 -25.63
C THR A 3 -14.57 34.99 -24.87
N ASP A 4 -14.70 33.76 -25.36
CA ASP A 4 -14.03 32.56 -24.87
C ASP A 4 -12.52 32.74 -25.12
N SER A 5 -11.87 33.50 -24.25
CA SER A 5 -10.44 33.77 -24.34
C SER A 5 -9.74 32.45 -24.08
N THR A 6 -9.13 31.89 -25.12
CA THR A 6 -8.29 30.70 -25.00
C THR A 6 -7.34 30.90 -23.82
N PRO A 7 -7.34 29.99 -22.84
CA PRO A 7 -6.59 30.21 -21.61
C PRO A 7 -5.11 30.39 -21.92
N ASP A 8 -4.53 31.45 -21.35
CA ASP A 8 -3.12 31.78 -21.50
C ASP A 8 -2.25 30.54 -21.18
N SER A 9 -1.60 30.03 -22.23
CA SER A 9 -0.80 28.81 -22.19
C SER A 9 0.43 28.94 -21.28
N SER A 10 0.81 30.16 -20.94
CA SER A 10 1.92 30.46 -20.03
C SER A 10 1.51 30.44 -18.55
N SER A 11 0.21 30.39 -18.25
CA SER A 11 -0.27 30.45 -16.88
C SER A 11 0.12 29.18 -16.06
N PRO A 12 0.55 29.33 -14.79
CA PRO A 12 0.96 28.19 -13.95
C PRO A 12 -0.14 27.13 -13.77
N TRP A 13 -1.40 27.54 -13.77
CA TRP A 13 -2.54 26.64 -13.62
C TRP A 13 -2.76 25.80 -14.90
N TYR A 14 -2.56 26.38 -16.09
CA TYR A 14 -2.74 25.69 -17.36
C TYR A 14 -1.65 24.66 -17.58
N ARG A 15 -0.38 25.00 -17.33
CA ARG A 15 0.75 24.04 -17.40
C ARG A 15 0.51 22.83 -16.52
N ARG A 16 0.06 23.06 -15.29
CA ARG A 16 -0.20 21.98 -14.32
C ARG A 16 -1.33 21.06 -14.75
N TRP A 17 -2.41 21.63 -15.30
CA TRP A 17 -3.50 20.84 -15.87
C TRP A 17 -3.08 20.06 -17.12
N ARG A 18 -2.21 20.63 -17.96
CA ARG A 18 -1.69 19.91 -19.10
C ARG A 18 -0.86 18.71 -18.65
N THR A 19 0.00 18.89 -17.64
CA THR A 19 0.83 17.82 -17.09
C THR A 19 0.00 16.71 -16.45
N ASP A 20 -0.95 17.03 -15.57
CA ASP A 20 -1.76 15.99 -14.90
C ASP A 20 -2.62 15.19 -15.90
N SER A 21 -3.24 15.88 -16.86
CA SER A 21 -4.08 15.26 -17.89
C SER A 21 -3.26 14.39 -18.85
N THR A 22 -2.04 14.82 -19.20
CA THR A 22 -1.13 14.01 -20.02
C THR A 22 -0.77 12.72 -19.28
N LEU A 23 -0.41 12.81 -18.00
CA LEU A 23 -0.08 11.63 -17.18
C LEU A 23 -1.26 10.65 -17.09
N TYR A 24 -2.49 11.14 -16.92
CA TYR A 24 -3.68 10.29 -16.90
C TYR A 24 -3.97 9.63 -18.26
N ILE A 25 -3.88 10.39 -19.36
CA ILE A 25 -4.12 9.87 -20.71
C ILE A 25 -3.06 8.82 -21.07
N THR A 26 -1.79 9.12 -20.85
CA THR A 26 -0.69 8.17 -21.08
C THR A 26 -0.88 6.92 -20.23
N GLY A 27 -1.21 7.07 -18.94
CA GLY A 27 -1.47 5.94 -18.07
C GLY A 27 -2.66 5.08 -18.53
N ALA A 28 -3.77 5.71 -18.91
CA ALA A 28 -4.94 5.01 -19.45
C ALA A 28 -4.63 4.28 -20.76
N ALA A 29 -3.89 4.91 -21.68
CA ALA A 29 -3.47 4.29 -22.92
C ALA A 29 -2.59 3.05 -22.68
N LEU A 30 -1.61 3.15 -21.75
CA LEU A 30 -0.80 2.00 -21.34
C LEU A 30 -1.65 0.89 -20.74
N MET A 31 -2.61 1.22 -19.88
CA MET A 31 -3.52 0.20 -19.32
C MET A 31 -4.32 -0.50 -20.42
N LEU A 32 -4.89 0.23 -21.38
CA LEU A 32 -5.61 -0.35 -22.50
C LEU A 32 -4.69 -1.26 -23.34
N ILE A 33 -3.48 -0.82 -23.65
CA ILE A 33 -2.48 -1.63 -24.37
C ILE A 33 -2.15 -2.90 -23.58
N GLY A 34 -1.94 -2.77 -22.27
CA GLY A 34 -1.62 -3.90 -21.39
C GLY A 34 -2.76 -4.93 -21.32
N PHE A 35 -4.01 -4.47 -21.17
CA PHE A 35 -5.21 -5.32 -21.06
C PHE A 35 -5.62 -5.97 -22.39
N PHE A 36 -5.55 -5.24 -23.51
CA PHE A 36 -6.01 -5.72 -24.81
C PHE A 36 -4.90 -6.34 -25.67
N GLY A 37 -3.63 -6.15 -25.33
CA GLY A 37 -2.53 -6.79 -26.06
C GLY A 37 -2.53 -8.33 -26.03
N PRO A 38 -3.06 -9.06 -25.01
CA PRO A 38 -3.26 -10.52 -25.12
C PRO A 38 -4.26 -10.91 -26.21
N MET A 39 -5.29 -10.09 -26.47
CA MET A 39 -6.25 -10.32 -27.56
C MET A 39 -5.60 -10.17 -28.94
N MET A 40 -4.47 -9.47 -29.04
CA MET A 40 -3.70 -9.33 -30.28
C MET A 40 -2.72 -10.49 -30.56
N GLN A 41 -2.86 -11.63 -29.86
CA GLN A 41 -2.13 -12.89 -30.08
C GLN A 41 -0.59 -12.76 -30.07
N TRP A 42 -0.02 -11.81 -29.34
CA TRP A 42 1.41 -11.74 -29.13
C TRP A 42 1.83 -12.77 -28.06
N GLY A 43 2.32 -13.95 -28.48
CA GLY A 43 2.60 -15.12 -27.62
C GLY A 43 3.58 -14.93 -26.43
N LYS A 44 4.10 -13.72 -26.18
CA LYS A 44 4.93 -13.35 -25.01
C LYS A 44 4.29 -12.27 -24.13
N TRP A 45 3.05 -11.87 -24.40
CA TRP A 45 2.41 -10.71 -23.79
C TRP A 45 2.02 -10.88 -22.32
N GLY A 46 2.02 -12.10 -21.76
CA GLY A 46 1.63 -12.30 -20.36
C GLY A 46 2.45 -11.49 -19.35
N LYS A 47 3.78 -11.61 -19.36
CA LYS A 47 4.66 -10.87 -18.44
C LYS A 47 4.81 -9.40 -18.81
N TRP A 48 4.94 -9.10 -20.11
CA TRP A 48 5.09 -7.72 -20.60
C TRP A 48 3.81 -6.90 -20.43
N GLY A 49 2.64 -7.51 -20.59
CA GLY A 49 1.35 -6.87 -20.35
C GLY A 49 1.20 -6.42 -18.90
N GLN A 50 1.61 -7.25 -17.92
CA GLN A 50 1.61 -6.84 -16.50
C GLN A 50 2.54 -5.64 -16.24
N VAL A 51 3.74 -5.63 -16.83
CA VAL A 51 4.67 -4.48 -16.71
C VAL A 51 4.06 -3.22 -17.31
N VAL A 52 3.41 -3.33 -18.47
CA VAL A 52 2.75 -2.20 -19.15
C VAL A 52 1.56 -1.67 -18.34
N VAL A 53 0.73 -2.56 -17.76
CA VAL A 53 -0.36 -2.18 -16.86
C VAL A 53 0.21 -1.48 -15.61
N PHE A 54 1.27 -2.02 -15.02
CA PHE A 54 1.91 -1.42 -13.85
C PHE A 54 2.47 -0.03 -14.16
N ALA A 55 3.14 0.13 -15.30
CA ALA A 55 3.58 1.45 -15.77
C ALA A 55 2.39 2.42 -15.92
N GLY A 56 1.28 1.96 -16.48
CA GLY A 56 0.04 2.73 -16.57
C GLY A 56 -0.46 3.24 -15.21
N VAL A 57 -0.51 2.35 -14.21
CA VAL A 57 -0.86 2.70 -12.82
C VAL A 57 0.10 3.74 -12.24
N VAL A 58 1.41 3.59 -12.46
CA VAL A 58 2.43 4.55 -11.98
C VAL A 58 2.22 5.94 -12.59
N PHE A 59 1.97 6.03 -13.90
CA PHE A 59 1.67 7.30 -14.57
C PHE A 59 0.41 7.97 -14.00
N MET A 60 -0.66 7.20 -13.77
CA MET A 60 -1.88 7.72 -13.17
C MET A 60 -1.67 8.16 -11.72
N GLY A 61 -0.92 7.39 -10.93
CA GLY A 61 -0.53 7.76 -9.57
C GLY A 61 0.28 9.05 -9.52
N ALA A 62 1.24 9.21 -10.43
CA ALA A 62 2.02 10.45 -10.57
C ALA A 62 1.12 11.64 -10.92
N GLY A 63 0.15 11.47 -11.84
CA GLY A 63 -0.86 12.47 -12.15
C GLY A 63 -1.64 12.92 -10.92
N LEU A 64 -2.04 11.97 -10.06
CA LEU A 64 -2.71 12.27 -8.80
C LEU A 64 -1.80 13.03 -7.83
N LEU A 65 -0.53 12.65 -7.70
CA LEU A 65 0.41 13.34 -6.83
C LEU A 65 0.62 14.79 -7.27
N VAL A 66 0.82 15.04 -8.57
CA VAL A 66 0.92 16.41 -9.13
C VAL A 66 -0.29 17.26 -8.75
N ARG A 67 -1.49 16.65 -8.69
CA ARG A 67 -2.73 17.32 -8.28
C ARG A 67 -2.83 17.53 -6.76
N LEU A 68 -2.50 16.52 -5.96
CA LEU A 68 -2.69 16.55 -4.51
C LEU A 68 -1.61 17.35 -3.78
N VAL A 69 -0.36 17.37 -4.26
CA VAL A 69 0.78 18.00 -3.56
C VAL A 69 0.50 19.46 -3.15
N PRO A 70 -0.02 20.34 -4.02
CA PRO A 70 -0.39 21.71 -3.64
C PRO A 70 -1.60 21.82 -2.70
N ALA A 71 -2.52 20.84 -2.71
CA ALA A 71 -3.58 20.78 -1.70
C ALA A 71 -2.97 20.42 -0.34
N PHE A 72 -2.09 19.42 -0.29
CA PHE A 72 -1.35 19.04 0.90
C PHE A 72 -0.48 20.18 1.43
N ARG A 73 0.27 20.89 0.57
CA ARG A 73 1.08 22.05 0.97
C ARG A 73 0.24 23.16 1.60
N ARG A 74 -0.98 23.38 1.12
CA ARG A 74 -1.92 24.34 1.72
C ARG A 74 -2.43 23.83 3.07
N ALA A 75 -2.86 22.57 3.12
CA ALA A 75 -3.35 21.94 4.35
C ALA A 75 -2.28 21.90 5.45
N TRP A 76 -1.01 21.68 5.09
CA TRP A 76 0.12 21.62 6.02
C TRP A 76 0.42 22.91 6.78
N LYS A 77 -0.09 24.06 6.28
CA LYS A 77 -0.01 25.34 7.01
C LYS A 77 -0.86 25.32 8.29
N SER A 78 -1.90 24.49 8.33
CA SER A 78 -2.79 24.37 9.49
C SER A 78 -2.15 23.56 10.61
N VAL A 79 -2.15 24.11 11.82
CA VAL A 79 -1.71 23.41 13.05
C VAL A 79 -2.56 22.16 13.30
N VAL A 80 -3.87 22.25 13.05
CA VAL A 80 -4.81 21.13 13.25
C VAL A 80 -4.44 19.97 12.35
N VAL A 81 -4.16 20.22 11.07
CA VAL A 81 -3.74 19.18 10.11
C VAL A 81 -2.44 18.53 10.57
N ARG A 82 -1.45 19.31 11.02
CA ARG A 82 -0.18 18.76 11.52
C ARG A 82 -0.39 17.87 12.75
N ARG A 83 -1.26 18.27 13.68
CA ARG A 83 -1.63 17.44 14.85
C ARG A 83 -2.33 16.15 14.44
N LEU A 84 -3.25 16.21 13.49
CA LEU A 84 -3.93 15.02 12.96
C LEU A 84 -2.96 14.08 12.25
N VAL A 85 -2.02 14.61 11.45
CA VAL A 85 -0.99 13.78 10.81
C VAL A 85 -0.09 13.13 11.84
N PHE A 86 0.31 13.87 12.89
CA PHE A 86 1.07 13.30 14.01
C PHE A 86 0.31 12.15 14.71
N LEU A 87 -0.98 12.31 15.01
CA LEU A 87 -1.80 11.21 15.51
C LEU A 87 -1.90 10.04 14.52
N GLY A 88 -1.95 10.36 13.22
CA GLY A 88 -1.87 9.40 12.13
C GLY A 88 -0.57 8.58 12.16
N HIS A 89 0.58 9.20 12.44
CA HIS A 89 1.85 8.48 12.58
C HIS A 89 1.79 7.40 13.67
N ILE A 90 1.13 7.70 14.80
CA ILE A 90 0.94 6.73 15.89
C ILE A 90 0.04 5.58 15.42
N GLY A 91 -1.09 5.88 14.78
CA GLY A 91 -1.99 4.86 14.25
C GLY A 91 -1.31 3.96 13.20
N VAL A 92 -0.54 4.54 12.29
CA VAL A 92 0.23 3.79 11.27
C VAL A 92 1.31 2.93 11.93
N LEU A 93 1.96 3.42 12.99
CA LEU A 93 2.95 2.63 13.73
C LEU A 93 2.30 1.42 14.40
N VAL A 94 1.12 1.58 15.00
CA VAL A 94 0.34 0.47 15.57
C VAL A 94 -0.02 -0.55 14.48
N LEU A 95 -0.49 -0.10 13.31
CA LEU A 95 -0.75 -1.00 12.18
C LEU A 95 0.51 -1.75 11.76
N ALA A 96 1.64 -1.06 11.60
CA ALA A 96 2.90 -1.69 11.23
C ALA A 96 3.35 -2.73 12.27
N ALA A 97 3.19 -2.45 13.56
CA ALA A 97 3.49 -3.38 14.64
C ALA A 97 2.56 -4.61 14.63
N MET A 98 1.26 -4.42 14.38
CA MET A 98 0.30 -5.52 14.23
C MET A 98 0.68 -6.45 13.06
N TYR A 99 1.00 -5.88 11.91
CA TYR A 99 1.46 -6.66 10.75
C TYR A 99 2.79 -7.37 11.02
N ALA A 100 3.75 -6.69 11.65
CA ALA A 100 5.02 -7.30 12.03
C ALA A 100 4.84 -8.51 12.96
N ARG A 101 3.93 -8.41 13.94
CA ARG A 101 3.64 -9.51 14.88
C ARG A 101 2.99 -10.70 14.17
N ASN A 102 2.06 -10.45 13.25
CA ASN A 102 1.42 -11.50 12.46
C ASN A 102 2.42 -12.16 11.50
N LEU A 103 3.27 -11.37 10.86
CA LEU A 103 4.34 -11.86 10.00
C LEU A 103 5.33 -12.74 10.80
N MET A 104 5.73 -12.28 11.99
CA MET A 104 6.61 -13.04 12.87
C MET A 104 5.99 -14.38 13.26
N THR A 105 4.69 -14.38 13.58
CA THR A 105 3.94 -15.61 13.91
C THR A 105 3.92 -16.56 12.72
N SER A 106 3.60 -16.07 11.51
CA SER A 106 3.60 -16.88 10.28
C SER A 106 4.98 -17.45 9.98
N ALA A 107 6.03 -16.64 10.14
CA ALA A 107 7.39 -17.01 9.79
C ALA A 107 7.98 -18.07 10.73
N THR A 108 7.71 -17.95 12.03
CA THR A 108 8.31 -18.79 13.08
C THR A 108 7.43 -19.96 13.52
N GLY A 109 6.11 -19.88 13.29
CA GLY A 109 5.13 -20.80 13.86
C GLY A 109 4.93 -20.61 15.38
N LEU A 110 5.49 -19.56 15.96
CA LEU A 110 5.47 -19.26 17.40
C LEU A 110 4.74 -17.93 17.66
N PRO A 111 4.21 -17.69 18.87
CA PRO A 111 3.55 -16.44 19.19
C PRO A 111 4.47 -15.23 18.96
N GLY A 112 4.07 -14.30 18.09
CA GLY A 112 4.88 -13.12 17.76
C GLY A 112 5.26 -12.22 18.95
N GLN A 113 4.59 -12.36 20.10
CA GLN A 113 4.93 -11.65 21.34
C GLN A 113 6.25 -12.09 21.97
N ASP A 114 6.71 -13.31 21.68
CA ASP A 114 7.96 -13.84 22.21
C ASP A 114 9.18 -13.19 21.53
N PHE A 115 8.96 -12.44 20.43
CA PHE A 115 9.99 -11.82 19.61
C PHE A 115 9.93 -10.30 19.67
N THR A 116 10.28 -9.72 20.81
CA THR A 116 10.15 -8.28 21.05
C THR A 116 11.05 -7.46 20.12
N LEU A 117 12.33 -7.83 20.00
CA LEU A 117 13.29 -7.07 19.21
C LEU A 117 13.09 -7.31 17.70
N GLY A 118 12.88 -8.55 17.29
CA GLY A 118 12.61 -8.91 15.91
C GLY A 118 11.33 -8.25 15.38
N THR A 119 10.24 -8.30 16.16
CA THR A 119 8.97 -7.66 15.77
C THR A 119 9.11 -6.14 15.71
N SER A 120 9.84 -5.52 16.64
CA SER A 120 10.08 -4.08 16.63
C SER A 120 10.88 -3.66 15.39
N ALA A 121 11.95 -4.38 15.05
CA ALA A 121 12.74 -4.11 13.85
C ALA A 121 11.91 -4.25 12.56
N LEU A 122 11.10 -5.31 12.47
CA LEU A 122 10.18 -5.49 11.34
C LEU A 122 9.13 -4.38 11.27
N SER A 123 8.62 -3.91 12.41
CA SER A 123 7.63 -2.83 12.42
C SER A 123 8.18 -1.53 11.82
N LEU A 124 9.45 -1.21 12.11
CA LEU A 124 10.13 -0.05 11.53
C LEU A 124 10.33 -0.20 10.02
N LEU A 125 10.67 -1.41 9.55
CA LEU A 125 10.82 -1.70 8.13
C LEU A 125 9.47 -1.62 7.39
N LEU A 126 8.39 -2.11 8.01
CA LEU A 126 7.04 -2.13 7.44
C LEU A 126 6.33 -0.78 7.53
N TYR A 127 6.81 0.13 8.37
CA TYR A 127 6.25 1.45 8.59
C TYR A 127 5.99 2.28 7.31
N PRO A 128 6.95 2.48 6.39
CA PRO A 128 6.70 3.22 5.15
C PRO A 128 5.64 2.54 4.26
N PHE A 129 5.59 1.21 4.25
CA PHE A 129 4.59 0.46 3.49
C PHE A 129 3.20 0.58 4.10
N ALA A 130 3.09 0.61 5.43
CA ALA A 130 1.84 0.87 6.13
C ALA A 130 1.31 2.28 5.81
N TRP A 131 2.19 3.29 5.75
CA TRP A 131 1.83 4.63 5.29
C TRP A 131 1.33 4.66 3.86
N LEU A 132 2.03 3.97 2.95
CA LEU A 132 1.61 3.85 1.57
C LEU A 132 0.22 3.22 1.48
N TRP A 133 -0.01 2.13 2.21
CA TRP A 133 -1.31 1.46 2.23
C TRP A 133 -2.42 2.38 2.74
N VAL A 134 -2.23 3.05 3.90
CA VAL A 134 -3.20 4.01 4.44
C VAL A 134 -3.46 5.14 3.47
N PHE A 135 -2.43 5.71 2.86
CA PHE A 135 -2.58 6.78 1.87
C PHE A 135 -3.43 6.31 0.68
N VAL A 136 -3.14 5.13 0.15
CA VAL A 136 -3.87 4.63 -1.02
C VAL A 136 -5.32 4.28 -0.67
N VAL A 137 -5.59 3.74 0.52
CA VAL A 137 -6.97 3.50 1.01
C VAL A 137 -7.74 4.82 1.16
N VAL A 138 -7.16 5.81 1.83
CA VAL A 138 -7.81 7.12 2.04
C VAL A 138 -8.01 7.86 0.71
N ALA A 139 -7.00 7.86 -0.15
CA ALA A 139 -7.10 8.44 -1.49
C ALA A 139 -8.15 7.71 -2.34
N GLY A 140 -8.19 6.37 -2.25
CA GLY A 140 -9.18 5.53 -2.93
C GLY A 140 -10.61 5.82 -2.49
N LEU A 141 -10.85 5.94 -1.18
CA LEU A 141 -12.16 6.34 -0.64
C LEU A 141 -12.55 7.75 -1.11
N GLY A 142 -11.61 8.70 -1.06
CA GLY A 142 -11.83 10.06 -1.55
C GLY A 142 -12.16 10.10 -3.05
N VAL A 143 -11.48 9.26 -3.84
CA VAL A 143 -11.80 9.04 -5.25
C VAL A 143 -13.21 8.49 -5.39
N MET A 144 -13.58 7.42 -4.68
CA MET A 144 -14.92 6.81 -4.78
C MET A 144 -16.04 7.82 -4.47
N ILE A 145 -15.90 8.60 -3.40
CA ILE A 145 -16.85 9.66 -3.05
C ILE A 145 -16.93 10.68 -4.20
N TRP A 146 -15.79 11.08 -4.75
CA TRP A 146 -15.74 11.97 -5.91
C TRP A 146 -16.44 11.37 -7.14
N GLN A 147 -16.29 10.07 -7.40
CA GLN A 147 -16.97 9.39 -8.50
C GLN A 147 -18.49 9.46 -8.35
N VAL A 148 -19.00 9.19 -7.15
CA VAL A 148 -20.44 9.29 -6.85
C VAL A 148 -20.95 10.72 -7.11
N VAL A 149 -20.20 11.74 -6.68
CA VAL A 149 -20.57 13.14 -6.92
C VAL A 149 -20.60 13.48 -8.40
N VAL A 150 -19.58 13.07 -9.17
CA VAL A 150 -19.54 13.34 -10.62
C VAL A 150 -20.67 12.61 -11.34
N PHE A 151 -20.93 11.36 -10.98
CA PHE A 151 -22.01 10.57 -11.55
C PHE A 151 -23.40 11.18 -11.26
N ALA A 152 -23.64 11.59 -10.01
CA ALA A 152 -24.86 12.29 -9.64
C ALA A 152 -25.05 13.59 -10.44
N ARG A 153 -23.96 14.36 -10.66
CA ARG A 153 -23.99 15.57 -11.51
C ARG A 153 -24.29 15.24 -12.98
N MET A 154 -23.80 14.12 -13.50
CA MET A 154 -24.11 13.66 -14.86
C MET A 154 -25.60 13.32 -15.01
N ILE A 155 -26.16 12.56 -14.08
CA ILE A 155 -27.59 12.25 -14.06
C ILE A 155 -28.41 13.53 -14.00
N LEU A 156 -28.08 14.43 -13.06
CA LEU A 156 -28.77 15.70 -12.91
C LEU A 156 -28.72 16.52 -14.20
N HIS A 157 -27.55 16.62 -14.86
CA HIS A 157 -27.44 17.31 -16.14
C HIS A 157 -28.35 16.71 -17.22
N SER A 158 -28.36 15.38 -17.34
CA SER A 158 -29.20 14.67 -18.31
C SER A 158 -30.68 14.90 -18.07
N VAL A 159 -31.14 14.88 -16.82
CA VAL A 159 -32.55 15.15 -16.45
C VAL A 159 -32.91 16.60 -16.76
N LEU A 160 -32.09 17.57 -16.34
CA LEU A 160 -32.38 18.99 -16.52
C LEU A 160 -32.38 19.41 -18.00
N LYS A 161 -31.64 18.70 -18.88
CA LYS A 161 -31.59 18.99 -20.32
C LYS A 161 -32.94 18.77 -21.02
N VAL A 162 -33.78 17.88 -20.50
CA VAL A 162 -35.10 17.55 -21.09
C VAL A 162 -36.18 18.57 -20.69
N VAL A 163 -35.93 19.38 -19.67
CA VAL A 163 -36.90 20.36 -19.18
C VAL A 163 -36.86 21.64 -20.02
N PRO A 164 -37.99 22.10 -20.61
CA PRO A 164 -38.01 23.24 -21.53
C PRO A 164 -37.89 24.62 -20.85
N SER A 165 -37.44 24.71 -19.61
CA SER A 165 -37.29 25.98 -18.88
C SER A 165 -35.94 26.65 -19.13
N ALA A 166 -35.95 27.96 -19.38
CA ALA A 166 -34.73 28.76 -19.57
C ALA A 166 -33.89 28.86 -18.29
N ILE A 167 -34.55 28.90 -17.12
CA ILE A 167 -33.87 28.86 -15.82
C ILE A 167 -33.15 27.52 -15.70
N VAL A 168 -33.87 26.41 -15.88
CA VAL A 168 -33.32 25.05 -15.76
C VAL A 168 -32.15 24.78 -16.71
N ARG A 169 -32.18 25.35 -17.92
CA ARG A 169 -31.03 25.28 -18.85
C ARG A 169 -29.77 25.95 -18.31
N ARG A 170 -29.87 27.06 -17.58
CA ARG A 170 -28.71 27.68 -16.91
C ARG A 170 -28.13 26.76 -15.82
N TRP A 171 -28.99 26.10 -15.05
CA TRP A 171 -28.57 25.10 -14.05
C TRP A 171 -27.90 23.89 -14.71
N ALA A 172 -28.44 23.40 -15.83
CA ALA A 172 -27.85 22.31 -16.60
C ALA A 172 -26.45 22.67 -17.13
N GLN A 173 -26.26 23.87 -17.66
CA GLN A 173 -24.95 24.36 -18.11
C GLN A 173 -23.95 24.48 -16.94
N HIS A 174 -24.42 24.92 -15.77
CA HIS A 174 -23.60 24.97 -14.55
C HIS A 174 -23.19 23.57 -14.08
N ALA A 175 -24.10 22.59 -14.16
CA ALA A 175 -23.84 21.20 -13.83
C ALA A 175 -22.77 20.58 -14.76
N ALA A 176 -22.81 20.90 -16.06
CA ALA A 176 -21.86 20.43 -17.08
C ALA A 176 -20.49 21.13 -17.06
N LYS A 177 -20.37 22.29 -16.41
CA LYS A 177 -19.12 23.06 -16.37
C LYS A 177 -18.00 22.22 -15.74
N GLY A 178 -16.95 21.96 -16.51
CA GLY A 178 -15.77 21.20 -16.07
C GLY A 178 -15.95 19.68 -16.03
N MET A 179 -17.03 19.13 -16.60
CA MET A 179 -17.32 17.68 -16.55
C MET A 179 -16.25 16.83 -17.27
N HIS A 180 -15.73 17.28 -18.41
CA HIS A 180 -14.64 16.61 -19.13
C HIS A 180 -13.35 16.51 -18.30
N ARG A 181 -13.02 17.59 -17.55
CA ARG A 181 -11.88 17.60 -16.64
C ARG A 181 -12.10 16.61 -15.50
N ASN A 182 -13.30 16.56 -14.93
CA ASN A 182 -13.63 15.62 -13.87
C ASN A 182 -13.55 14.16 -14.35
N PHE A 183 -13.93 13.89 -15.60
CA PHE A 183 -13.89 12.55 -16.18
C PHE A 183 -12.47 11.97 -16.32
N ALA A 184 -11.50 12.77 -16.79
CA ALA A 184 -10.09 12.34 -16.84
C ALA A 184 -9.55 11.97 -15.44
N HIS A 185 -10.00 12.69 -14.41
CA HIS A 185 -9.64 12.37 -13.01
C HIS A 185 -10.33 11.11 -12.49
N LEU A 186 -11.52 10.75 -12.98
CA LEU A 186 -12.18 9.48 -12.65
C LEU A 186 -11.34 8.28 -13.09
N LEU A 187 -10.83 8.32 -14.33
CA LEU A 187 -9.93 7.31 -14.87
C LEU A 187 -8.68 7.17 -14.01
N GLY A 188 -8.07 8.30 -13.63
CA GLY A 188 -6.92 8.33 -12.73
C GLY A 188 -7.17 7.66 -11.38
N GLY A 189 -8.33 7.91 -10.80
CA GLY A 189 -8.74 7.29 -9.55
C GLY A 189 -8.99 5.78 -9.65
N PHE A 190 -9.57 5.33 -10.77
CA PHE A 190 -9.76 3.91 -11.06
C PHE A 190 -8.42 3.16 -11.20
N GLY A 191 -7.43 3.77 -11.86
CA GLY A 191 -6.09 3.19 -11.98
C GLY A 191 -5.41 2.92 -10.63
N ILE A 192 -5.62 3.78 -9.63
CA ILE A 192 -5.07 3.60 -8.28
C ILE A 192 -5.73 2.43 -7.55
N LEU A 193 -7.06 2.30 -7.67
CA LEU A 193 -7.79 1.16 -7.11
C LEU A 193 -7.34 -0.15 -7.76
N LEU A 194 -7.10 -0.15 -9.08
CA LEU A 194 -6.55 -1.31 -9.76
C LEU A 194 -5.11 -1.62 -9.30
N GLY A 195 -4.31 -0.57 -9.08
CA GLY A 195 -2.97 -0.68 -8.50
C GLY A 195 -2.92 -1.31 -7.12
N LEU A 196 -3.99 -1.20 -6.32
CA LEU A 196 -4.12 -1.93 -5.05
C LEU A 196 -4.44 -3.42 -5.24
N ALA A 197 -5.19 -3.76 -6.28
CA ALA A 197 -5.64 -5.12 -6.53
C ALA A 197 -4.52 -6.00 -7.12
N LEU A 198 -3.70 -5.47 -8.03
CA LEU A 198 -2.67 -6.24 -8.74
C LEU A 198 -1.62 -6.90 -7.83
N PRO A 199 -1.09 -6.25 -6.78
CA PRO A 199 -0.13 -6.88 -5.88
C PRO A 199 -0.73 -8.03 -5.06
N HIS A 200 -2.06 -8.05 -4.86
CA HIS A 200 -2.71 -9.05 -4.02
C HIS A 200 -2.48 -10.47 -4.53
N ASP A 201 -2.59 -10.67 -5.85
CA ASP A 201 -2.36 -11.97 -6.50
C ASP A 201 -0.89 -12.42 -6.42
N HIS A 202 0.03 -11.48 -6.21
CA HIS A 202 1.47 -11.75 -6.10
C HIS A 202 1.97 -11.87 -4.65
N LEU A 203 1.15 -11.58 -3.64
CA LEU A 203 1.55 -11.66 -2.23
C LEU A 203 2.08 -13.04 -1.85
N ARG A 204 1.43 -14.11 -2.34
CA ARG A 204 1.84 -15.50 -2.06
C ARG A 204 3.22 -15.84 -2.62
N VAL A 205 3.61 -15.22 -3.73
CA VAL A 205 4.92 -15.45 -4.37
C VAL A 205 6.04 -14.86 -3.52
N TYR A 206 5.81 -13.70 -2.90
CA TYR A 206 6.82 -13.02 -2.08
C TYR A 206 6.78 -13.42 -0.61
N GLN A 207 5.71 -14.07 -0.16
CA GLN A 207 5.55 -14.49 1.24
C GLN A 207 6.77 -15.25 1.80
N PRO A 208 7.35 -16.26 1.12
CA PRO A 208 8.52 -16.97 1.65
C PRO A 208 9.73 -16.07 1.89
N ALA A 209 9.95 -15.07 1.02
CA ALA A 209 11.07 -14.13 1.17
C ALA A 209 10.85 -13.18 2.36
N VAL A 210 9.61 -12.69 2.53
CA VAL A 210 9.24 -11.81 3.64
C VAL A 210 9.29 -12.55 4.98
N GLU A 211 8.85 -13.81 5.01
CA GLU A 211 9.01 -14.68 6.19
C GLU A 211 10.47 -14.98 6.48
N GLY A 212 11.31 -15.17 5.46
CA GLY A 212 12.76 -15.32 5.61
C GLY A 212 13.39 -14.13 6.33
N LEU A 213 13.02 -12.89 5.95
CA LEU A 213 13.45 -11.68 6.64
C LEU A 213 13.01 -11.67 8.12
N ALA A 214 11.78 -12.11 8.40
CA ALA A 214 11.28 -12.19 9.77
C ALA A 214 12.04 -13.22 10.62
N ARG A 215 12.37 -14.39 10.07
CA ARG A 215 13.21 -15.39 10.76
C ARG A 215 14.61 -14.86 11.05
N TRP A 216 15.20 -14.10 10.13
CA TRP A 216 16.48 -13.44 10.35
C TRP A 216 16.40 -12.35 11.42
N ALA A 217 15.32 -11.55 11.42
CA ALA A 217 15.08 -10.56 12.47
C ALA A 217 14.95 -11.22 13.85
N ALA A 218 14.23 -12.32 13.96
CA ALA A 218 14.16 -13.12 15.19
C ALA A 218 15.53 -13.69 15.58
N PHE A 219 16.25 -14.29 14.62
CA PHE A 219 17.56 -14.93 14.85
C PHE A 219 18.56 -13.95 15.47
N TYR A 220 18.63 -12.72 14.96
CA TYR A 220 19.56 -11.71 15.48
C TYR A 220 19.01 -10.92 16.67
N GLY A 221 17.71 -10.65 16.69
CA GLY A 221 17.07 -9.83 17.71
C GLY A 221 16.81 -10.57 19.00
N ASP A 222 16.19 -11.75 18.94
CA ASP A 222 15.62 -12.40 20.12
C ASP A 222 16.36 -13.68 20.52
N TYR A 223 16.85 -14.47 19.55
CA TYR A 223 17.60 -15.68 19.86
C TYR A 223 19.00 -15.35 20.42
N GLN A 224 19.38 -15.97 21.53
CA GLN A 224 20.64 -15.70 22.22
C GLN A 224 21.67 -16.80 21.95
N ALA A 225 22.93 -16.42 21.77
CA ALA A 225 24.03 -17.38 21.68
C ALA A 225 24.35 -17.90 23.09
N VAL A 226 24.14 -19.20 23.31
CA VAL A 226 24.31 -19.85 24.62
C VAL A 226 25.42 -20.89 24.57
N THR A 227 26.64 -20.45 24.28
CA THR A 227 27.81 -21.32 24.04
C THR A 227 28.22 -22.17 25.24
N ARG A 228 27.77 -21.83 26.44
CA ARG A 228 28.08 -22.57 27.69
C ARG A 228 26.97 -23.51 28.13
N TYR A 229 25.83 -23.54 27.44
CA TYR A 229 24.71 -24.38 27.84
C TYR A 229 24.96 -25.83 27.39
N PRO A 230 24.85 -26.81 28.31
CA PRO A 230 25.07 -28.21 27.97
C PRO A 230 24.01 -28.71 26.98
N GLY A 231 24.43 -29.54 26.02
CA GLY A 231 23.54 -30.15 25.03
C GLY A 231 23.14 -29.25 23.86
N ILE A 232 23.69 -28.04 23.75
CA ILE A 232 23.41 -27.13 22.63
C ILE A 232 24.59 -27.15 21.64
N ALA A 233 24.29 -27.43 20.38
CA ALA A 233 25.30 -27.47 19.33
C ALA A 233 25.94 -26.09 19.10
N PRO A 234 27.25 -26.03 18.78
CA PRO A 234 27.90 -24.77 18.44
C PRO A 234 27.20 -24.07 17.27
N GLY A 235 27.00 -22.75 17.39
CA GLY A 235 26.32 -21.94 16.36
C GLY A 235 24.79 -21.94 16.43
N THR A 236 24.19 -22.75 17.31
CA THR A 236 22.76 -22.68 17.61
C THR A 236 22.48 -21.54 18.59
N ARG A 237 21.40 -20.80 18.35
CA ARG A 237 20.90 -19.76 19.26
C ARG A 237 19.59 -20.21 19.88
N VAL A 238 19.30 -19.78 21.10
CA VAL A 238 18.14 -20.25 21.87
C VAL A 238 17.29 -19.09 22.38
N LEU A 239 15.99 -19.32 22.40
CA LEU A 239 14.99 -18.44 22.99
C LEU A 239 14.13 -19.25 23.95
N LEU A 240 14.01 -18.77 25.19
CA LEU A 240 13.14 -19.36 26.21
C LEU A 240 11.77 -18.66 26.17
N HIS A 241 10.70 -19.44 26.18
CA HIS A 241 9.32 -18.96 26.14
C HIS A 241 8.68 -19.06 27.53
N ALA A 242 7.64 -18.26 27.78
CA ALA A 242 7.01 -18.15 29.10
C ALA A 242 6.41 -19.48 29.64
N ASN A 243 6.12 -20.45 28.77
CA ASN A 243 5.39 -21.69 29.12
C ASN A 243 6.30 -22.90 29.35
N GLY A 244 7.58 -22.70 29.71
CA GLY A 244 8.55 -23.80 29.85
C GLY A 244 8.92 -24.46 28.52
N VAL A 245 8.57 -23.82 27.40
CA VAL A 245 8.97 -24.20 26.05
C VAL A 245 10.23 -23.42 25.71
N TYR A 246 11.14 -24.03 24.96
CA TYR A 246 12.26 -23.32 24.35
C TYR A 246 12.24 -23.55 22.85
N SER A 247 12.87 -22.66 22.13
CA SER A 247 13.15 -22.87 20.70
C SER A 247 14.62 -22.66 20.43
N THR A 248 15.12 -23.39 19.45
CA THR A 248 16.47 -23.26 18.93
C THR A 248 16.39 -22.78 17.49
N ALA A 249 17.33 -21.93 17.10
CA ALA A 249 17.46 -21.45 15.74
C ALA A 249 18.86 -21.75 15.22
N THR A 250 18.93 -22.35 14.04
CA THR A 250 20.18 -22.74 13.40
C THR A 250 20.17 -22.31 11.94
N VAL A 251 21.30 -21.75 11.49
CA VAL A 251 21.51 -21.37 10.08
C VAL A 251 21.80 -22.63 9.27
N GLN A 252 21.00 -22.86 8.24
CA GLN A 252 21.17 -23.98 7.30
C GLN A 252 22.19 -23.63 6.21
N PRO A 253 22.72 -24.63 5.47
CA PRO A 253 23.67 -24.40 4.38
C PRO A 253 23.14 -23.48 3.26
N ASP A 254 21.83 -23.46 3.04
CA ASP A 254 21.13 -22.60 2.07
C ASP A 254 20.88 -21.17 2.61
N ARG A 255 21.42 -20.83 3.79
CA ARG A 255 21.19 -19.58 4.52
C ARG A 255 19.75 -19.37 4.99
N SER A 256 18.92 -20.41 4.98
CA SER A 256 17.64 -20.38 5.68
C SER A 256 17.85 -20.56 7.19
N ILE A 257 16.91 -20.03 7.98
CA ILE A 257 16.89 -20.25 9.43
C ILE A 257 15.89 -21.36 9.70
N ARG A 258 16.38 -22.47 10.27
CA ARG A 258 15.54 -23.52 10.83
C ARG A 258 15.28 -23.22 12.29
N ILE A 259 14.00 -23.29 12.68
CA ILE A 259 13.56 -23.13 14.06
C ILE A 259 12.99 -24.47 14.52
N ASP A 260 13.53 -25.01 15.61
CA ASP A 260 13.02 -26.22 16.26
C ASP A 260 12.50 -25.86 17.65
N VAL A 261 11.42 -26.51 18.09
CA VAL A 261 10.74 -26.22 19.35
C VAL A 261 10.84 -27.44 20.27
N GLY A 262 11.24 -27.23 21.52
CA GLY A 262 11.37 -28.27 22.53
C GLY A 262 10.69 -27.87 23.84
N MET A 263 10.31 -28.85 24.65
CA MET A 263 9.88 -28.61 26.03
C MET A 263 11.05 -28.81 26.99
N TRP A 264 11.16 -27.92 27.96
CA TRP A 264 12.08 -28.12 29.07
C TRP A 264 11.58 -29.27 29.94
N LYS A 265 12.31 -30.39 29.95
CA LYS A 265 12.09 -31.43 30.95
C LYS A 265 12.94 -31.09 32.16
N ALA A 266 12.30 -30.83 33.30
CA ALA A 266 13.02 -30.68 34.55
C ALA A 266 13.90 -31.92 34.77
N PRO A 267 15.13 -31.76 35.30
CA PRO A 267 15.92 -32.89 35.75
C PRO A 267 15.06 -33.74 36.69
N PRO A 268 15.15 -35.09 36.63
CA PRO A 268 14.45 -35.93 37.61
C PRO A 268 14.80 -35.42 39.01
N ALA A 269 13.78 -35.23 39.85
CA ALA A 269 13.96 -34.75 41.21
C ALA A 269 15.03 -35.63 41.87
N VAL A 270 16.17 -35.03 42.21
CA VAL A 270 17.20 -35.70 43.01
C VAL A 270 16.51 -36.02 44.32
N ARG A 271 16.18 -37.30 44.55
CA ARG A 271 15.70 -37.73 45.86
C ARG A 271 16.83 -37.39 46.82
N ALA A 272 16.55 -36.54 47.78
CA ALA A 272 17.47 -36.31 48.89
C ALA A 272 17.66 -37.67 49.58
N GLU A 273 18.87 -38.21 49.49
CA GLU A 273 19.32 -39.35 50.28
C GLU A 273 19.67 -38.91 51.70
#